data_AF-A0A1Y5P589-F1
#
_entry.id   AF-A0A1Y5P589-F1
#
_cell.length_a   1.000
_cell.length_b   1.000
_cell.length_c   1.000
_cell.angle_alpha   90.00
_cell.angle_beta   90.00
_cell.angle_gamma   90.00
#
_symmetry.space_group_name_H-M   'P 1'
#
loop_
_entity.id
_entity.type
_entity.pdbx_description
1 polymer ?
#
loop_
_entity_poly.entity_id
_entity_poly.type
_entity_poly.pdbx_seq_one_letter_code
_entity_poly.pdbx_strand_id
1 'polypeptide(L)'
;MSYRSAFGSHAGQFAPLSPKRLAREISPRCVWRERPGDAKCGLDVIDGTPVCYWHGVRIAARVFEHEKREREEIPPPDDAERWPTDEEYQAQLDVEREEELARRKALPAFVYYLMLSPTTVKIGTTRYLKQRISTHGSELQYIVALERGGYDVEKLRHDQFPMERHGIKEVFTISDALRTHIESLVPQRDQLMKLALGE
;
A
#
# COMPACT_ATOMS: atom_id res chain seq x y z
N MET A 1 14.49 5.94 26.35
CA MET A 1 13.06 5.59 26.50
C MET A 1 12.48 5.40 25.10
N SER A 2 11.92 4.21 24.83
CA SER A 2 11.12 3.80 23.65
C SER A 2 11.73 3.93 22.24
N TYR A 3 12.43 2.88 21.79
CA TYR A 3 12.48 2.53 20.36
C TYR A 3 11.45 1.42 20.09
N ARG A 4 10.36 1.75 19.40
CA ARG A 4 9.41 0.80 18.84
C ARG A 4 9.36 1.00 17.33
N SER A 5 9.34 -0.12 16.63
CA SER A 5 9.07 -0.32 15.19
C SER A 5 10.24 -0.15 14.22
N ALA A 6 10.95 -1.26 14.01
CA ALA A 6 11.41 -1.64 12.68
C ALA A 6 10.82 -3.03 12.37
N PHE A 7 9.65 -3.05 11.71
CA PHE A 7 9.16 -4.22 11.00
C PHE A 7 9.72 -4.12 9.58
N GLY A 8 10.92 -4.67 9.37
CA GLY A 8 11.41 -5.01 8.04
C GLY A 8 10.80 -6.34 7.62
N SER A 9 10.09 -6.35 6.49
CA SER A 9 9.49 -7.54 5.90
C SER A 9 10.55 -8.48 5.35
N HIS A 10 11.24 -9.23 6.21
CA HIS A 10 11.84 -10.49 5.80
C HIS A 10 10.74 -11.55 5.76
N ALA A 11 10.08 -11.67 4.61
CA ALA A 11 9.40 -12.90 4.22
C ALA A 11 10.47 -13.97 3.92
N GLY A 12 11.23 -14.36 4.95
CA GLY A 12 11.93 -15.63 4.94
C GLY A 12 10.88 -16.71 4.79
N GLN A 13 11.16 -17.69 3.94
CA GLN A 13 10.32 -18.87 3.74
C GLN A 13 10.23 -19.65 5.05
N PHE A 14 9.31 -19.24 5.94
CA PHE A 14 8.87 -20.09 7.03
C PHE A 14 8.12 -21.24 6.37
N ALA A 15 8.75 -22.41 6.32
CA ALA A 15 8.00 -23.63 6.10
C ALA A 15 6.98 -23.70 7.26
N PRO A 16 5.66 -23.57 7.01
CA PRO A 16 4.70 -23.71 8.08
C PRO A 16 4.95 -25.08 8.72
N LEU A 17 5.04 -25.11 10.05
CA LEU A 17 5.09 -26.38 10.78
C LEU A 17 3.98 -27.24 10.20
N SER A 18 4.35 -28.36 9.57
CA SER A 18 3.36 -29.19 8.88
C SER A 18 2.23 -29.49 9.88
N PRO A 19 0.95 -29.45 9.48
CA PRO A 19 -0.18 -29.69 10.39
C PRO A 19 -0.02 -30.98 11.23
N LYS A 20 0.72 -31.96 10.70
CA LYS A 20 1.06 -33.23 11.37
C LYS A 20 2.01 -33.11 12.58
N ARG A 21 2.84 -32.07 12.67
CA ARG A 21 3.72 -31.81 13.81
C ARG A 21 2.96 -31.14 14.95
N LEU A 22 2.13 -30.14 14.65
CA LEU A 22 1.21 -29.51 15.62
C LEU A 22 0.22 -30.53 16.20
N ALA A 23 -0.33 -31.42 15.36
CA ALA A 23 -1.27 -32.45 15.81
C ALA A 23 -0.65 -33.56 16.70
N ARG A 24 0.68 -33.74 16.70
CA ARG A 24 1.35 -34.78 17.52
C ARG A 24 1.68 -34.33 18.94
N GLU A 25 1.80 -33.02 19.19
CA GLU A 25 2.07 -32.47 20.53
C GLU A 25 0.80 -32.07 21.28
N ILE A 26 -0.32 -31.92 20.56
CA ILE A 26 -1.65 -31.82 21.16
C ILE A 26 -2.04 -33.24 21.58
N SER A 27 -1.75 -33.58 22.84
CA SER A 27 -2.32 -34.76 23.49
C SER A 27 -3.82 -34.86 23.16
N PRO A 28 -4.32 -36.00 22.60
CA PRO A 28 -5.74 -36.17 22.26
C PRO A 28 -6.65 -36.19 23.50
N ARG A 29 -6.06 -35.98 24.68
CA ARG A 29 -6.72 -35.96 25.97
C ARG A 29 -6.85 -34.52 26.45
N CYS A 30 -7.75 -33.77 25.81
CA CYS A 30 -8.56 -32.84 26.59
C CYS A 30 -9.47 -33.70 27.48
N VAL A 31 -8.91 -34.24 28.58
CA VAL A 31 -9.68 -35.05 29.53
C VAL A 31 -10.68 -34.09 30.17
N TRP A 32 -11.91 -34.16 29.70
CA TRP A 32 -13.10 -33.76 30.44
C TRP A 32 -13.04 -34.38 31.83
N ARG A 33 -12.51 -33.66 32.82
CA ARG A 33 -12.93 -33.83 34.21
C ARG A 33 -14.00 -32.78 34.43
N GLU A 34 -15.24 -33.21 34.38
CA GLU A 34 -16.40 -32.47 34.85
C GLU A 34 -16.16 -32.06 36.31
N ARG A 35 -15.68 -30.83 36.53
CA ARG A 35 -15.89 -30.17 37.80
C ARG A 35 -17.23 -29.44 37.71
N PRO A 36 -18.17 -29.68 38.63
CA PRO A 36 -19.41 -28.92 38.67
C PRO A 36 -19.07 -27.43 38.88
N GLY A 37 -19.35 -26.59 37.88
CA GLY A 37 -19.19 -25.13 37.98
C GLY A 37 -18.31 -24.46 36.92
N ASP A 38 -17.52 -25.21 36.14
CA ASP A 38 -16.63 -24.61 35.14
C ASP A 38 -17.34 -24.41 33.78
N ALA A 39 -17.24 -23.19 33.24
CA ALA A 39 -17.82 -22.80 31.96
C ALA A 39 -17.37 -23.74 30.83
N LYS A 40 -18.35 -24.27 30.07
CA LYS A 40 -18.12 -25.16 28.92
C LYS A 40 -17.08 -24.53 27.98
N CYS A 41 -16.00 -25.24 27.68
CA CYS A 41 -15.06 -24.76 26.68
C CYS A 41 -15.73 -24.89 25.30
N GLY A 42 -16.04 -23.75 24.68
CA GLY A 42 -16.53 -23.69 23.30
C GLY A 42 -15.43 -24.18 22.36
N LEU A 43 -15.79 -25.08 21.45
CA LEU A 43 -14.91 -25.63 20.44
C LEU A 43 -14.88 -24.68 19.24
N ASP A 44 -13.72 -24.08 18.97
CA ASP A 44 -13.43 -23.46 17.68
C ASP A 44 -12.65 -24.47 16.82
N VAL A 45 -12.77 -24.39 15.50
CA VAL A 45 -12.05 -25.30 14.58
C VAL A 45 -10.92 -24.52 13.92
N ILE A 46 -9.67 -24.91 14.21
CA ILE A 46 -8.46 -24.38 13.56
C ILE A 46 -7.92 -25.49 12.65
N ASP A 47 -7.86 -25.25 11.34
CA ASP A 47 -7.37 -26.20 10.32
C ASP A 47 -8.01 -27.60 10.41
N GLY A 48 -9.33 -27.64 10.61
CA GLY A 48 -10.09 -28.90 10.73
C GLY A 48 -9.92 -29.63 12.06
N THR A 49 -9.14 -29.09 13.00
CA THR A 49 -8.95 -29.66 14.34
C THR A 49 -9.74 -28.85 15.38
N PRO A 50 -10.64 -29.50 16.14
CA PRO A 50 -11.34 -28.84 17.23
C PRO A 50 -10.37 -28.44 18.37
N VAL A 51 -10.26 -27.15 18.65
CA VAL A 51 -9.46 -26.58 19.74
C VAL A 51 -10.35 -25.62 20.53
N CYS A 52 -10.44 -25.81 21.85
CA CYS A 52 -11.21 -24.84 22.64
C CYS A 52 -10.45 -23.53 22.81
N TYR A 53 -11.17 -22.42 23.02
CA TYR A 53 -10.60 -21.08 23.19
C TYR A 53 -9.36 -21.04 24.12
N TRP A 54 -9.45 -21.67 25.29
CA TRP A 54 -8.35 -21.74 26.26
C TRP A 54 -7.11 -22.48 25.74
N HIS A 55 -7.28 -23.52 24.93
CA HIS A 55 -6.17 -24.19 24.27
C HIS A 55 -5.62 -23.36 23.11
N GLY A 56 -6.48 -22.66 22.36
CA GLY A 56 -6.04 -21.71 21.32
C GLY A 56 -5.12 -20.63 21.91
N VAL A 57 -5.50 -20.04 23.05
CA VAL A 57 -4.69 -19.04 23.77
C VAL A 57 -3.35 -19.63 24.25
N ARG A 58 -3.33 -20.85 24.80
CA ARG A 58 -2.06 -21.49 25.23
C ARG A 58 -1.15 -21.87 24.07
N ILE A 59 -1.72 -22.29 22.94
CA ILE A 59 -0.95 -22.58 21.72
C ILE A 59 -0.35 -21.28 21.20
N ALA A 60 -1.13 -20.21 21.08
CA ALA A 60 -0.65 -18.89 20.67
C ALA A 60 0.45 -18.36 21.60
N ALA A 61 0.30 -18.52 22.93
CA ALA A 61 1.33 -18.13 23.90
C ALA A 61 2.64 -18.91 23.72
N ARG A 62 2.57 -20.22 23.44
CA ARG A 62 3.75 -21.04 23.15
C ARG A 62 4.42 -20.69 21.83
N VAL A 63 3.64 -20.41 20.78
CA VAL A 63 4.18 -19.93 19.49
C VAL A 63 4.89 -18.61 19.72
N PHE A 64 4.28 -17.68 20.46
CA PHE A 64 4.89 -16.40 20.78
C PHE A 64 6.16 -16.53 21.64
N GLU A 65 6.17 -17.42 22.63
CA GLU A 65 7.37 -17.74 23.41
C GLU A 65 8.46 -18.38 22.55
N HIS A 66 8.11 -19.25 21.61
CA HIS A 66 9.05 -19.85 20.67
C HIS A 66 9.64 -18.81 19.73
N GLU A 67 8.81 -17.96 19.10
CA GLU A 67 9.26 -16.86 18.24
C GLU A 67 10.14 -15.87 19.01
N LYS A 68 9.79 -15.58 20.27
CA LYS A 68 10.60 -14.75 21.16
C LYS A 68 11.94 -15.41 21.46
N ARG A 69 11.95 -16.71 21.77
CA ARG A 69 13.17 -17.46 22.05
C ARG A 69 14.05 -17.60 20.81
N GLU A 70 13.47 -17.84 19.64
CA GLU A 70 14.18 -17.82 18.36
C GLU A 70 14.76 -16.44 18.07
N ARG A 71 14.01 -15.35 18.32
CA ARG A 71 14.52 -13.98 18.19
C ARG A 71 15.65 -13.67 19.19
N GLU A 72 15.59 -14.23 20.39
CA GLU A 72 16.63 -14.11 21.44
C GLU A 72 17.83 -15.05 21.18
N GLU A 73 17.63 -16.15 20.47
CA GLU A 73 18.65 -17.12 20.05
C GLU A 73 19.31 -16.76 18.71
N ILE A 74 18.85 -15.72 18.00
CA ILE A 74 19.63 -15.12 16.91
C ILE A 74 20.91 -14.64 17.59
N PRO A 75 22.06 -15.34 17.40
CA PRO A 75 23.29 -14.89 17.99
C PRO A 75 23.52 -13.46 17.47
N PRO A 76 24.00 -12.53 18.31
CA PRO A 76 24.49 -11.27 17.76
C PRO A 76 25.44 -11.65 16.62
N PRO A 77 25.32 -11.01 15.44
CA PRO A 77 26.11 -11.39 14.27
C PRO A 77 27.58 -11.61 14.69
N ASP A 78 28.14 -12.76 14.32
CA ASP A 78 29.41 -13.34 14.85
C ASP A 78 30.66 -12.55 14.39
N ASP A 79 30.42 -11.35 13.90
CA ASP A 79 31.35 -10.46 13.26
C ASP A 79 31.10 -9.12 13.94
N ALA A 80 32.16 -8.44 14.36
CA ALA A 80 32.11 -7.07 14.84
C ALA A 80 31.75 -6.08 13.70
N GLU A 81 30.67 -6.33 12.97
CA GLU A 81 29.99 -5.34 12.16
C GLU A 81 29.52 -4.27 13.12
N ARG A 82 30.34 -3.22 13.21
CA ARG A 82 30.03 -1.98 13.88
C ARG A 82 28.67 -1.53 13.35
N TRP A 83 27.64 -1.68 14.17
CA TRP A 83 26.35 -1.09 13.89
C TRP A 83 26.55 0.41 13.65
N PRO A 84 25.91 0.98 12.62
CA PRO A 84 25.95 2.41 12.40
C PRO A 84 25.53 3.12 13.69
N THR A 85 26.25 4.19 14.04
CA THR A 85 25.74 5.12 15.05
C THR A 85 24.37 5.65 14.63
N ASP A 86 23.57 6.13 15.58
CA ASP A 86 22.26 6.72 15.25
C ASP A 86 22.41 7.84 14.19
N GLU A 87 23.50 8.61 14.24
CA GLU A 87 23.83 9.64 13.26
C GLU A 87 24.14 9.07 11.87
N GLU A 88 24.97 8.03 11.79
CA GLU A 88 25.27 7.32 10.54
C GLU A 88 24.00 6.70 9.93
N TYR A 89 23.13 6.13 10.76
CA TYR A 89 21.85 5.57 10.34
C TYR A 89 20.89 6.65 9.80
N GLN A 90 20.74 7.78 10.50
CA GLN A 90 19.91 8.88 10.00
C GLN A 90 20.46 9.45 8.69
N ALA A 91 21.78 9.61 8.57
CA ALA A 91 22.41 10.06 7.33
C ALA A 91 22.13 9.11 6.16
N GLN A 92 22.17 7.79 6.39
CA GLN A 92 21.78 6.79 5.38
C GLN A 92 20.31 6.96 4.96
N LEU A 93 19.40 7.10 5.92
CA LEU A 93 17.96 7.30 5.63
C LEU A 93 17.69 8.61 4.86
N ASP A 94 18.45 9.67 5.13
CA ASP A 94 18.31 10.94 4.43
C ASP A 94 18.80 10.84 2.98
N VAL A 95 19.92 10.15 2.73
CA VAL A 95 20.39 9.85 1.37
C VAL A 95 19.35 9.03 0.61
N GLU A 96 18.83 7.96 1.19
CA GLU A 96 17.77 7.14 0.58
C GLU A 96 16.52 7.97 0.26
N ARG A 97 16.12 8.88 1.16
CA ARG A 97 14.98 9.76 0.97
C ARG A 97 15.21 10.76 -0.16
N GLU A 98 16.42 11.33 -0.26
CA GLU A 98 16.80 12.24 -1.33
C GLU A 98 16.84 11.54 -2.68
N GLU A 99 17.44 10.35 -2.77
CA GLU A 99 17.47 9.53 -3.97
C GLU A 99 16.07 9.15 -4.43
N GLU A 100 15.20 8.74 -3.50
CA GLU A 100 13.80 8.47 -3.80
C GLU A 100 13.11 9.73 -4.30
N LEU A 101 13.24 10.88 -3.62
CA LEU A 101 12.66 12.16 -4.08
C LEU A 101 13.17 12.56 -5.47
N ALA A 102 14.45 12.33 -5.77
CA ALA A 102 15.04 12.59 -7.07
C ALA A 102 14.44 11.66 -8.13
N ARG A 103 14.33 10.36 -7.85
CA ARG A 103 13.65 9.38 -8.70
C ARG A 103 12.20 9.78 -8.95
N ARG A 104 11.50 10.27 -7.92
CA ARG A 104 10.13 10.76 -8.02
C ARG A 104 10.00 11.99 -8.92
N LYS A 105 10.94 12.92 -8.81
CA LYS A 105 11.02 14.11 -9.67
C LYS A 105 11.50 13.81 -11.09
N ALA A 106 12.15 12.67 -11.32
CA ALA A 106 12.59 12.25 -12.65
C ALA A 106 11.45 11.65 -13.50
N LEU A 107 10.38 11.15 -12.88
CA LEU A 107 9.22 10.62 -13.60
C LEU A 107 8.54 11.70 -14.43
N PRO A 108 8.13 11.41 -15.68
CA PRO A 108 7.43 12.37 -16.52
C PRO A 108 6.14 12.86 -15.85
N ALA A 109 5.88 14.16 -15.97
CA ALA A 109 4.61 14.74 -15.55
C ALA A 109 3.60 14.70 -16.69
N PHE A 110 2.33 14.51 -16.32
CA PHE A 110 1.21 14.48 -17.24
C PHE A 110 0.10 15.41 -16.74
N VAL A 111 -0.58 16.05 -17.69
CA VAL A 111 -1.87 16.69 -17.48
C VAL A 111 -2.95 15.67 -17.78
N TYR A 112 -3.87 15.48 -16.85
CA TYR A 112 -4.99 14.55 -16.98
C TYR A 112 -6.32 15.28 -17.08
N TYR A 113 -7.20 14.73 -17.91
CA TYR A 113 -8.59 15.15 -18.05
C TYR A 113 -9.47 14.07 -17.44
N LEU A 114 -9.92 14.29 -16.20
CA LEU A 114 -10.71 13.33 -15.43
C LEU A 114 -12.19 13.69 -15.50
N MET A 115 -13.00 12.69 -15.87
CA MET A 115 -14.43 12.85 -15.96
C MET A 115 -15.11 12.71 -14.57
N LEU A 116 -15.55 13.82 -13.95
CA LEU A 116 -16.38 13.87 -12.74
C LEU A 116 -17.91 13.62 -12.91
N SER A 117 -18.56 14.14 -13.97
CA SER A 117 -20.00 13.96 -14.31
C SER A 117 -20.23 13.93 -15.83
N PRO A 118 -21.42 13.71 -16.39
CA PRO A 118 -21.58 13.81 -17.86
C PRO A 118 -21.31 15.21 -18.49
N THR A 119 -21.16 16.25 -17.68
CA THR A 119 -21.13 17.66 -18.14
C THR A 119 -19.93 18.47 -17.64
N THR A 120 -19.09 17.92 -16.78
CA THR A 120 -17.93 18.63 -16.22
C THR A 120 -16.63 17.97 -16.66
N VAL A 121 -15.45 18.40 -16.23
CA VAL A 121 -14.19 17.67 -16.34
C VAL A 121 -13.20 18.33 -15.40
N LYS A 122 -12.34 17.55 -14.78
CA LYS A 122 -11.25 18.06 -13.97
C LYS A 122 -9.96 18.03 -14.78
N ILE A 123 -9.27 19.16 -14.85
CA ILE A 123 -7.95 19.27 -15.49
C ILE A 123 -6.91 19.49 -14.40
N GLY A 124 -5.96 18.57 -14.25
CA GLY A 124 -4.87 18.72 -13.28
C GLY A 124 -3.58 18.04 -13.74
N THR A 125 -2.46 18.33 -13.09
CA THR A 125 -1.18 17.65 -13.34
C THR A 125 -0.85 16.58 -12.31
N THR A 126 -0.10 15.55 -12.72
CA THR A 126 0.45 14.52 -11.82
C THR A 126 1.67 13.84 -12.42
N ARG A 127 2.55 13.32 -11.56
CA ARG A 127 3.61 12.34 -11.92
C ARG A 127 3.21 10.91 -11.55
N TYR A 128 2.13 10.75 -10.78
CA TYR A 128 1.63 9.48 -10.24
C TYR A 128 0.15 9.35 -10.54
N LEU A 129 -0.18 8.92 -11.75
CA LEU A 129 -1.56 8.91 -12.22
C LEU A 129 -2.44 8.01 -11.35
N LYS A 130 -2.03 6.76 -11.12
CA LYS A 130 -2.78 5.78 -10.32
C LYS A 130 -3.09 6.27 -8.90
N GLN A 131 -2.07 6.77 -8.19
CA GLN A 131 -2.24 7.29 -6.83
C GLN A 131 -3.13 8.54 -6.81
N ARG A 132 -2.95 9.45 -7.77
CA ARG A 132 -3.73 10.69 -7.86
C ARG A 132 -5.21 10.41 -8.10
N ILE A 133 -5.53 9.53 -9.04
CA ILE A 133 -6.92 9.17 -9.37
C ILE A 133 -7.59 8.42 -8.22
N SER A 134 -6.88 7.50 -7.55
CA SER A 134 -7.36 6.84 -6.33
C SER A 134 -7.67 7.85 -5.22
N THR A 135 -6.83 8.87 -5.04
CA THR A 135 -7.07 9.96 -4.07
C THR A 135 -8.37 10.72 -4.37
N HIS A 136 -8.80 10.77 -5.62
CA HIS A 136 -10.06 11.40 -6.02
C HIS A 136 -11.27 10.46 -5.89
N GLY A 137 -11.07 9.23 -5.41
CA GLY A 137 -12.12 8.21 -5.35
C GLY A 137 -12.65 7.81 -6.73
N SER A 138 -11.85 8.01 -7.78
CA SER A 138 -12.23 7.75 -9.17
C SER A 138 -11.45 6.54 -9.73
N GLU A 139 -11.87 6.07 -10.90
CA GLU A 139 -11.23 4.98 -11.62
C GLU A 139 -10.49 5.49 -12.87
N LEU A 140 -9.47 4.76 -13.31
CA LEU A 140 -8.63 5.14 -14.46
C LEU A 140 -9.43 5.26 -15.76
N GLN A 141 -10.52 4.50 -15.91
CA GLN A 141 -11.39 4.53 -17.09
C GLN A 141 -12.10 5.88 -17.30
N TYR A 142 -12.19 6.72 -16.26
CA TYR A 142 -12.75 8.07 -16.35
C TYR A 142 -11.73 9.11 -16.83
N ILE A 143 -10.47 8.73 -17.07
CA ILE A 143 -9.52 9.61 -17.74
C ILE A 143 -9.83 9.61 -19.23
N VAL A 144 -10.36 10.72 -19.71
CA VAL A 144 -10.77 10.86 -21.12
C VAL A 144 -9.61 11.27 -22.02
N ALA A 145 -8.61 11.96 -21.47
CA ALA A 145 -7.39 12.34 -22.18
C ALA A 145 -6.20 12.51 -21.24
N LEU A 146 -5.00 12.38 -21.81
CA LEU A 146 -3.73 12.69 -21.18
C LEU A 146 -2.90 13.57 -22.12
N GLU A 147 -2.10 14.45 -21.54
CA GLU A 147 -1.13 15.27 -22.24
C GLU A 147 0.21 15.25 -21.48
N ARG A 148 1.34 15.23 -22.18
CA ARG A 148 2.65 15.34 -21.53
C ARG A 148 2.86 16.79 -21.07
N GLY A 149 3.20 16.98 -19.80
CA GLY A 149 3.37 18.31 -19.26
C GLY A 149 3.22 18.37 -17.76
N GLY A 150 3.96 19.30 -17.16
CA GLY A 150 3.81 19.65 -15.75
C GLY A 150 2.81 20.80 -15.55
N TYR A 151 3.05 21.55 -14.48
CA TYR A 151 2.24 22.69 -14.08
C TYR A 151 2.08 23.76 -15.16
N ASP A 152 3.11 24.01 -15.98
CA ASP A 152 3.05 25.05 -17.02
C ASP A 152 2.01 24.72 -18.10
N VAL A 153 1.91 23.45 -18.48
CA VAL A 153 0.92 22.98 -19.46
C VAL A 153 -0.48 23.01 -18.84
N GLU A 154 -0.62 22.57 -17.59
CA GLU A 154 -1.89 22.69 -16.86
C GLU A 154 -2.38 24.14 -16.83
N LYS A 155 -1.51 25.07 -16.43
CA LYS A 155 -1.82 26.50 -16.38
C LYS A 155 -2.22 27.02 -17.75
N LEU A 156 -1.49 26.66 -18.81
CA LEU A 156 -1.86 27.02 -20.17
C LEU A 156 -3.27 26.54 -20.53
N ARG A 157 -3.64 25.31 -20.15
CA ARG A 157 -5.01 24.79 -20.39
C ARG A 157 -6.06 25.50 -19.57
N HIS A 158 -5.75 25.86 -18.32
CA HIS A 158 -6.64 26.67 -17.49
C HIS A 158 -6.88 28.07 -18.08
N ASP A 159 -5.84 28.67 -18.66
CA ASP A 159 -5.89 29.99 -19.31
C ASP A 159 -6.56 29.91 -20.69
N GLN A 160 -6.52 28.75 -21.36
CA GLN A 160 -7.17 28.51 -22.66
C GLN A 160 -8.70 28.37 -22.54
N PHE A 161 -9.20 27.81 -21.44
CA PHE A 161 -10.64 27.56 -21.20
C PHE A 161 -11.19 28.34 -19.99
N PRO A 162 -11.04 29.67 -19.95
CA PRO A 162 -11.41 30.46 -18.77
C PRO A 162 -12.93 30.55 -18.61
N MET A 163 -13.69 30.48 -19.70
CA MET A 163 -15.16 30.58 -19.69
C MET A 163 -15.82 29.30 -19.19
N GLU A 164 -15.17 28.16 -19.40
CA GLU A 164 -15.62 26.85 -18.94
C GLU A 164 -15.31 26.62 -17.45
N ARG A 165 -14.35 27.35 -16.89
CA ARG A 165 -13.81 27.11 -15.55
C ARG A 165 -14.77 27.56 -14.46
N HIS A 166 -15.03 26.68 -13.49
CA HIS A 166 -15.86 26.98 -12.32
C HIS A 166 -15.06 27.77 -11.26
N GLY A 167 -14.91 29.08 -11.50
CA GLY A 167 -14.16 29.97 -10.61
C GLY A 167 -12.68 29.60 -10.54
N ILE A 168 -12.12 29.47 -9.33
CA ILE A 168 -10.71 29.13 -9.11
C ILE A 168 -10.48 27.59 -9.18
N LYS A 169 -11.55 26.79 -9.23
CA LYS A 169 -11.44 25.33 -9.20
C LYS A 169 -10.82 24.77 -10.48
N GLU A 170 -10.19 23.62 -10.36
CA GLU A 170 -9.69 22.79 -11.47
C GLU A 170 -10.82 22.07 -12.23
N VAL A 171 -12.06 22.57 -12.15
CA VAL A 171 -13.26 21.92 -12.71
C VAL A 171 -13.84 22.82 -13.81
N PHE A 172 -14.14 22.21 -14.94
CA PHE A 172 -14.57 22.87 -16.17
C PHE A 172 -15.88 22.27 -16.63
N THR A 173 -16.78 23.08 -17.21
CA THR A 173 -17.93 22.58 -17.98
C THR A 173 -17.44 22.07 -19.33
N ILE A 174 -17.96 20.94 -19.82
CA ILE A 174 -17.68 20.47 -21.18
C ILE A 174 -18.38 21.40 -22.18
N SER A 175 -17.62 22.28 -22.82
CA SER A 175 -18.01 23.02 -24.03
C SER A 175 -17.58 22.29 -25.29
N ASP A 176 -18.06 22.72 -26.45
CA ASP A 176 -17.61 22.17 -27.74
C ASP A 176 -16.11 22.39 -27.95
N ALA A 177 -15.58 23.55 -27.55
CA ALA A 177 -14.14 23.85 -27.65
C ALA A 177 -13.29 22.90 -26.80
N LEU A 178 -13.69 22.67 -25.54
CA LEU A 178 -13.00 21.75 -24.65
C LEU A 178 -13.14 20.29 -25.11
N ARG A 179 -14.31 19.91 -25.63
CA ARG A 179 -14.54 18.58 -26.22
C ARG A 179 -13.63 18.33 -27.41
N THR A 180 -13.59 19.25 -28.37
CA THR A 180 -12.70 19.15 -29.54
C THR A 180 -11.24 19.05 -29.12
N HIS A 181 -10.81 19.79 -28.10
CA HIS A 181 -9.46 19.66 -27.55
C HIS A 181 -9.20 18.27 -26.96
N ILE A 182 -10.10 17.76 -26.12
CA ILE A 182 -10.00 16.41 -25.53
C ILE A 182 -9.93 15.35 -26.64
N GLU A 183 -10.81 15.43 -27.64
CA GLU A 183 -10.86 14.51 -28.77
C GLU A 183 -9.54 14.50 -29.57
N SER A 184 -8.88 15.65 -29.71
CA SER A 184 -7.57 15.74 -30.36
C SER A 184 -6.45 14.99 -29.63
N LEU A 185 -6.60 14.78 -28.31
CA LEU A 185 -5.63 14.07 -27.47
C LEU A 185 -5.88 12.55 -27.39
N VAL A 186 -7.10 12.09 -27.68
CA VAL A 186 -7.49 10.67 -27.60
C VAL A 186 -6.53 9.73 -28.34
N PRO A 187 -6.03 10.04 -29.55
CA PRO A 187 -5.13 9.13 -30.26
C PRO A 187 -3.86 8.74 -29.49
N GLN A 188 -3.38 9.62 -28.59
CA GLN A 188 -2.17 9.39 -27.80
C GLN A 188 -2.48 8.85 -26.40
N ARG A 189 -3.75 8.88 -25.97
CA ARG A 189 -4.16 8.59 -24.59
C ARG A 189 -3.62 7.25 -24.11
N ASP A 190 -3.87 6.17 -24.86
CA ASP A 190 -3.55 4.81 -24.40
C ASP A 190 -2.02 4.59 -24.29
N GLN A 191 -1.25 5.21 -25.18
CA GLN A 191 0.21 5.19 -25.10
C GLN A 191 0.70 5.95 -23.86
N LEU A 192 0.13 7.13 -23.59
CA LEU A 192 0.48 7.92 -22.42
C LEU A 192 0.02 7.27 -21.11
N MET A 193 -1.11 6.56 -21.13
CA MET A 193 -1.60 5.76 -19.99
C MET A 193 -0.59 4.69 -19.60
N LYS A 194 -0.09 3.89 -20.56
CA LYS A 194 0.94 2.88 -20.29
C LYS A 194 2.19 3.49 -19.67
N LEU A 195 2.69 4.57 -20.27
CA LEU A 195 3.86 5.30 -19.74
C LEU A 195 3.62 5.86 -18.33
N ALA A 196 2.44 6.40 -18.05
CA ALA A 196 2.08 6.95 -16.75
C ALA A 196 1.86 5.85 -15.67
N LEU A 197 1.59 4.61 -16.10
CA LEU A 197 1.43 3.45 -15.23
C LEU A 197 2.74 2.63 -15.08
N GLY A 198 3.75 2.91 -15.90
CA GLY A 198 5.02 2.18 -15.92
C GLY A 198 4.92 0.82 -16.62
N GLU A 199 4.02 0.70 -17.60
CA GLU A 199 3.79 -0.50 -18.45
C GLU A 199 4.52 -0.42 -19.79
#